data_AF-A0ABD4ZDH1-F1
#
_entry.id   AF-A0ABD4ZDH1-F1
#
_cell.length_a   1.000
_cell.length_b   1.000
_cell.length_c   1.000
_cell.angle_alpha   90.00
_cell.angle_beta   90.00
_cell.angle_gamma   90.00
#
_symmetry.space_group_name_H-M   'P 1'
#
loop_
_entity.id
_entity.type
_entity.pdbx_description
1 polymer ?
#
loop_
_entity_poly.entity_id
_entity_poly.type
_entity_poly.pdbx_seq_one_letter_code
_entity_poly.pdbx_strand_id
1 'polypeptide(L)'
;LIAAGAGNPPVVVDETADLARAAQSIVKGASFDNNIICADEKVLIVVDSVADELMRLMEGQHAVKLTAEQAQQLQPVLLKNIDEHGKGTV
;
A
#
# COMPACT_ATOMS: atom_id res chain seq x y z
N LEU A 1 -15.87 -28.85 4.31
CA LEU A 1 -15.46 -27.84 3.30
C LEU A 1 -14.31 -27.04 3.91
N ILE A 2 -13.20 -26.87 3.18
CA ILE A 2 -12.12 -25.94 3.56
C ILE A 2 -12.18 -24.80 2.53
N ALA A 3 -12.22 -23.55 2.99
CA ALA A 3 -12.34 -22.36 2.14
C ALA A 3 -11.38 -21.26 2.62
N ALA A 4 -10.69 -20.61 1.69
CA ALA A 4 -9.83 -19.45 1.94
C ALA A 4 -10.56 -18.16 1.50
N GLY A 5 -10.64 -17.18 2.39
CA GLY A 5 -11.32 -15.90 2.14
C GLY A 5 -10.41 -14.84 1.52
N ALA A 6 -11.00 -13.69 1.17
CA ALA A 6 -10.25 -12.52 0.69
C ALA A 6 -9.43 -11.88 1.82
N GLY A 7 -8.28 -11.31 1.46
CA GLY A 7 -7.40 -10.58 2.36
C GLY A 7 -7.28 -9.11 1.98
N ASN A 8 -7.16 -8.25 3.00
CA ASN A 8 -6.73 -6.86 2.86
C ASN A 8 -5.61 -6.56 3.88
N PRO A 9 -4.40 -7.15 3.71
CA PRO A 9 -3.39 -7.18 4.77
C PRO A 9 -2.81 -5.80 5.09
N PRO A 10 -2.91 -5.33 6.35
CA PRO A 10 -2.19 -4.16 6.80
C PRO A 10 -0.75 -4.47 7.21
N VAL A 11 0.15 -3.52 7.02
CA VAL A 11 1.47 -3.52 7.65
C VAL A 11 1.57 -2.33 8.60
N VAL A 12 1.90 -2.64 9.85
CA VAL A 12 2.17 -1.63 10.87
C VAL A 12 3.68 -1.39 10.93
N VAL A 13 4.09 -0.13 10.87
CA VAL A 13 5.49 0.28 11.05
C VAL A 13 5.54 1.31 12.18
N ASP A 14 6.20 0.95 13.28
CA ASP A 14 6.42 1.82 14.43
C ASP A 14 7.82 2.44 14.42
N GLU A 15 8.07 3.33 15.39
CA GLU A 15 9.32 4.06 15.54
C GLU A 15 10.53 3.19 15.91
N THR A 16 10.32 1.90 16.23
CA THR A 16 11.38 0.96 16.59
C THR A 16 11.83 0.10 15.41
N ALA A 17 11.13 0.19 14.28
CA ALA A 17 11.41 -0.61 13.10
C ALA A 17 12.75 -0.25 12.44
N ASP A 18 13.42 -1.26 11.88
CA ASP A 18 14.47 -1.05 10.88
C ASP A 18 13.82 -0.54 9.58
N LEU A 19 13.81 0.78 9.39
CA LEU A 19 13.09 1.44 8.29
C LEU A 19 13.65 1.08 6.91
N ALA A 20 14.97 0.87 6.80
CA ALA A 20 15.59 0.51 5.52
C ALA A 20 15.13 -0.89 5.09
N ARG A 21 15.15 -1.85 6.03
CA ARG A 21 14.64 -3.20 5.77
C ARG A 21 13.13 -3.20 5.56
N ALA A 22 12.38 -2.41 6.33
CA ALA A 22 10.93 -2.30 6.19
C ALA A 22 10.55 -1.78 4.81
N ALA A 23 11.14 -0.67 4.36
CA ALA A 23 10.90 -0.11 3.03
C ALA A 23 11.17 -1.12 1.92
N GLN A 24 12.31 -1.82 1.96
CA GLN A 24 12.64 -2.86 0.98
C GLN A 24 11.62 -4.01 1.00
N SER A 25 11.25 -4.49 2.19
CA SER A 25 10.36 -5.65 2.33
C SER A 25 8.95 -5.31 1.85
N ILE A 26 8.44 -4.15 2.26
CA ILE A 26 7.11 -3.65 1.88
C ILE A 26 7.01 -3.50 0.35
N VAL A 27 7.99 -2.84 -0.28
CA VAL A 27 7.93 -2.63 -1.73
C VAL A 27 8.05 -3.95 -2.47
N LYS A 28 8.92 -4.88 -2.04
CA LYS A 28 9.03 -6.20 -2.64
C LYS A 28 7.77 -7.05 -2.47
N GLY A 29 7.16 -7.04 -1.29
CA GLY A 29 5.94 -7.79 -1.01
C GLY A 29 4.76 -7.23 -1.79
N ALA A 30 4.53 -5.92 -1.71
CA ALA A 30 3.44 -5.26 -2.41
C ALA A 30 3.54 -5.39 -3.94
N SER A 31 4.76 -5.40 -4.49
CA SER A 31 4.99 -5.54 -5.94
C SER A 31 5.14 -6.98 -6.42
N PHE A 32 5.19 -7.97 -5.52
CA PHE A 32 5.34 -9.36 -5.89
C PHE A 32 4.12 -9.83 -6.71
N ASP A 33 4.38 -10.44 -7.87
CA ASP A 33 3.34 -10.86 -8.82
C ASP A 33 2.25 -9.80 -9.06
N ASN A 34 2.65 -8.51 -9.09
CA ASN A 34 1.75 -7.37 -9.24
C ASN A 34 0.60 -7.31 -8.20
N ASN A 35 0.86 -7.67 -6.94
CA ASN A 35 -0.09 -7.66 -5.82
C ASN A 35 -1.25 -8.67 -5.95
N ILE A 36 -1.09 -9.72 -6.78
CA ILE A 36 -2.12 -10.75 -7.00
C ILE A 36 -2.30 -11.63 -5.75
N ILE A 37 -1.27 -11.81 -4.92
CA ILE A 37 -1.35 -12.74 -3.79
C ILE A 37 -2.19 -12.11 -2.67
N CYS A 38 -3.12 -12.89 -2.13
CA CYS A 38 -4.06 -12.42 -1.11
C CYS A 38 -3.37 -11.90 0.17
N ALA A 39 -2.17 -12.41 0.46
CA ALA A 39 -1.35 -12.05 1.61
C ALA A 39 -0.41 -10.85 1.37
N ASP A 40 -0.27 -10.38 0.13
CA ASP A 40 0.56 -9.19 -0.16
C ASP A 40 -0.01 -7.96 0.53
N GLU A 41 0.87 -7.04 0.89
CA GLU A 41 0.57 -5.79 1.58
C GLU A 41 -0.37 -4.92 0.76
N LYS A 42 -1.41 -4.37 1.41
CA LYS A 42 -2.43 -3.53 0.75
C LYS A 42 -2.69 -2.19 1.44
N VAL A 43 -2.25 -2.06 2.69
CA VAL A 43 -2.33 -0.79 3.43
C VAL A 43 -1.17 -0.68 4.42
N LEU A 44 -0.58 0.51 4.52
CA LEU A 44 0.42 0.83 5.54
C LEU A 44 -0.21 1.68 6.64
N ILE A 45 0.09 1.36 7.89
CA ILE A 45 -0.28 2.14 9.07
C ILE A 45 1.03 2.46 9.79
N VAL A 46 1.45 3.71 9.75
CA VAL A 46 2.80 4.12 10.14
C VAL A 46 2.74 5.16 11.23
N VAL A 47 3.59 5.03 12.25
CA VAL A 47 3.73 6.05 13.29
C VAL A 47 4.30 7.34 12.68
N ASP A 48 3.68 8.47 13.01
CA ASP A 48 3.95 9.79 12.41
C ASP A 48 5.44 10.15 12.41
N SER A 49 6.16 9.88 13.51
CA SER A 49 7.58 10.21 13.66
C SER A 49 8.52 9.52 12.67
N VAL A 50 8.07 8.46 11.98
CA VAL A 50 8.87 7.72 10.99
C VAL A 50 8.24 7.68 9.59
N ALA A 51 7.07 8.28 9.40
CA ALA A 51 6.33 8.19 8.15
C ALA A 51 7.08 8.79 6.95
N ASP A 52 7.65 9.98 7.11
CA ASP A 52 8.37 10.68 6.04
C ASP A 52 9.66 9.95 5.63
N GLU A 53 10.41 9.45 6.61
CA GLU A 53 11.65 8.72 6.33
C GLU A 53 11.37 7.37 5.68
N LEU A 54 10.32 6.66 6.12
CA LEU A 54 9.90 5.42 5.47
C LEU A 54 9.50 5.68 4.01
N MET A 55 8.71 6.72 3.73
CA MET A 55 8.33 7.10 2.36
C MET A 55 9.57 7.37 1.49
N ARG A 56 10.53 8.15 2.00
CA ARG A 56 11.77 8.46 1.28
C ARG A 56 12.58 7.20 0.96
N LEU A 57 12.67 6.26 1.90
CA LEU A 57 13.38 4.98 1.70
C LEU A 57 12.64 4.08 0.68
N MET A 58 11.31 4.07 0.69
CA MET A 58 10.50 3.34 -0.27
C MET A 58 10.67 3.88 -1.70
N GLU A 59 10.76 5.20 -1.89
CA GLU A 59 11.09 5.81 -3.19
C GLU A 59 12.46 5.31 -3.69
N GLY A 60 13.43 5.16 -2.79
CA GLY A 60 14.72 4.53 -3.06
C GLY A 60 14.65 3.04 -3.42
N GLN A 61 13.50 2.38 -3.19
CA GLN A 61 13.19 1.02 -3.62
C GLN A 61 12.25 0.98 -4.84
N HIS A 62 12.18 2.08 -5.61
CA HIS A 62 11.37 2.25 -6.81
C HIS A 62 9.85 2.41 -6.58
N ALA A 63 9.41 2.66 -5.35
CA ALA A 63 8.06 3.12 -5.12
C ALA A 63 7.87 4.55 -5.68
N VAL A 64 6.65 4.87 -6.12
CA VAL A 64 6.31 6.20 -6.62
C VAL A 64 5.28 6.83 -5.69
N LYS A 65 5.61 7.98 -5.11
CA LYS A 65 4.65 8.80 -4.37
C LYS A 65 3.77 9.57 -5.36
N LEU A 66 2.49 9.28 -5.34
CA LEU A 66 1.50 9.97 -6.17
C LEU A 66 1.14 11.32 -5.54
N THR A 67 0.89 12.33 -6.38
CA THR A 67 0.19 13.54 -5.94
C THR A 67 -1.30 13.25 -5.75
N ALA A 68 -2.00 14.16 -5.07
CA ALA A 68 -3.45 14.04 -4.89
C ALA A 68 -4.19 13.99 -6.23
N GLU A 69 -3.74 14.77 -7.21
CA GLU A 69 -4.32 14.82 -8.56
C GLU A 69 -4.07 13.51 -9.32
N GLN A 70 -2.86 12.95 -9.23
CA GLN A 70 -2.54 11.65 -9.86
C GLN A 70 -3.36 10.51 -9.24
N ALA A 71 -3.54 10.53 -7.91
CA ALA A 71 -4.39 9.56 -7.23
C ALA A 71 -5.86 9.66 -7.69
N GLN A 72 -6.40 10.88 -7.81
CA GLN A 72 -7.75 11.12 -8.34
C GLN A 72 -7.90 10.62 -9.79
N GLN A 73 -6.87 10.78 -10.63
CA GLN A 73 -6.89 10.28 -12.00
C GLN A 73 -6.89 8.75 -12.09
N LEU A 74 -6.27 8.05 -11.13
CA LEU A 74 -6.23 6.58 -11.09
C LEU A 74 -7.51 5.94 -10.54
N GLN A 75 -8.22 6.61 -9.62
CA GLN A 75 -9.45 6.09 -9.01
C GLN A 75 -10.46 5.49 -10.04
N PRO A 76 -10.86 6.19 -11.12
CA PRO A 76 -11.82 5.64 -12.09
C PRO A 76 -11.29 4.49 -12.94
N VAL A 77 -9.96 4.25 -12.94
CA VAL A 77 -9.35 3.10 -13.62
C VAL A 77 -9.38 1.86 -12.73
N LEU A 78 -9.25 2.04 -11.41
CA LEU A 78 -9.16 0.97 -10.42
C LEU A 78 -10.52 0.53 -9.86
N LEU A 79 -11.48 1.46 -9.80
CA LEU A 79 -12.77 1.25 -9.13
C LEU A 79 -13.95 1.58 -10.06
N LYS A 80 -15.06 0.87 -9.86
CA LYS A 80 -16.37 1.12 -10.49
C LYS A 80 -17.34 1.75 -9.48
N ASN A 81 -18.41 2.38 -9.97
CA ASN A 81 -19.50 2.92 -9.15
C ASN A 81 -19.02 3.83 -8.01
N ILE A 82 -18.10 4.73 -8.31
CA ILE A 82 -17.51 5.65 -7.32
C ILE A 82 -18.57 6.66 -6.88
N ASP A 83 -18.80 6.78 -5.58
CA ASP A 83 -19.71 7.76 -4.98
C ASP A 83 -19.04 9.13 -4.76
N GLU A 84 -19.82 10.08 -4.26
CA GLU A 84 -19.38 11.44 -3.92
C GLU A 84 -18.29 11.52 -2.83
N HIS A 85 -18.06 10.42 -2.10
CA HIS A 85 -17.03 10.29 -1.08
C HIS A 85 -15.79 9.53 -1.58
N GLY A 86 -15.74 9.17 -2.88
CA GLY A 86 -14.63 8.45 -3.49
C GLY A 86 -14.64 6.95 -3.20
N LYS A 87 -15.72 6.39 -2.65
CA LYS A 87 -15.85 4.95 -2.40
C LYS A 87 -16.41 4.26 -3.63
N GLY A 88 -15.71 3.25 -4.12
CA GLY A 88 -16.14 2.42 -5.24
C GLY A 88 -16.06 0.93 -4.95
N THR A 89 -16.35 0.14 -5.97
CA THR A 89 -16.26 -1.34 -5.97
C THR A 89 -15.18 -1.79 -6.95
N VAL A 90 -14.33 -2.73 -6.53
CA VAL A 90 -13.44 -3.49 -7.43
C VAL A 90 -14.25 -4.44 -8.31
#